data_AF-A0A8K0FZ04-F1
#
_entry.id   AF-A0A8K0FZ04-F1
#
_cell.length_a   1.000
_cell.length_b   1.000
_cell.length_c   1.000
_cell.angle_alpha   90.00
_cell.angle_beta   90.00
_cell.angle_gamma   90.00
#
_symmetry.space_group_name_H-M   'P 1'
#
loop_
_entity.id
_entity.type
_entity.pdbx_description
1 polymer ?
#
loop_
_entity_poly.entity_id
_entity_poly.type
_entity_poly.pdbx_seq_one_letter_code
_entity_poly.pdbx_strand_id
1 'polypeptide(L)'
;MAPLTYELNRLNCGYQMKNQNVKVSNLLYMDNLKIFGKNEQEQRKEMKLIQTYSTDIAMEMGLKKCAKVTFKRGERVKSKGIKVGDSDLIKELGENETYKYLGINETWGIDKTQVKDRLRREYRQTRKMLTTYKMHHPKADVDRLYTSRKDGGHGLMQVVEAYKAAVINLSYYLHRKDNDKYVELIKKIDQDLPTGQPTMKIANKISEEIQIEERGNETEENTKNKIKNKILDQIKNKWVEKQMHGQYPRAVQEYLIDKEQTYRWLRKGELKGETESLIIAAQDETINTRYHKKNLLKHNINSKCRLCEEHEETTEHIIAECTILAKHEYIKRHNQVCRNPHYNICKEYGIEVGKK
;
A
#
# COMPACT_ATOMS: atom_id res chain seq x y z
N MET A 1 26.99 3.91 8.77
CA MET A 1 26.10 3.32 9.78
C MET A 1 26.50 1.90 10.20
N ALA A 2 26.80 0.97 9.29
CA ALA A 2 27.36 -0.35 9.65
C ALA A 2 28.62 -0.28 10.57
N PRO A 3 29.56 0.69 10.40
CA PRO A 3 30.71 0.81 11.29
C PRO A 3 30.35 1.19 12.73
N LEU A 4 29.34 2.04 12.95
CA LEU A 4 28.88 2.38 14.31
C LEU A 4 28.31 1.16 15.03
N THR A 5 27.47 0.37 14.36
CA THR A 5 26.97 -0.90 14.92
C THR A 5 28.11 -1.88 15.21
N TYR A 6 29.12 -1.94 14.35
CA TYR A 6 30.30 -2.77 14.58
C TYR A 6 31.05 -2.35 15.86
N GLU A 7 31.31 -1.05 16.04
CA GLU A 7 31.99 -0.53 17.24
C GLU A 7 31.15 -0.71 18.51
N LEU A 8 29.83 -0.49 18.44
CA LEU A 8 28.92 -0.75 19.56
C LEU A 8 28.94 -2.23 19.98
N ASN A 9 28.97 -3.15 19.02
CA ASN A 9 29.08 -4.58 19.31
C ASN A 9 30.41 -4.93 19.99
N ARG A 10 31.53 -4.27 19.64
CA ARG A 10 32.85 -4.49 20.24
C ARG A 10 32.93 -4.04 21.69
N LEU A 11 32.11 -3.08 22.12
CA LEU A 11 32.02 -2.69 23.53
C LEU A 11 31.53 -3.83 24.44
N ASN A 12 30.93 -4.87 23.87
CA ASN A 12 30.33 -6.00 24.59
C ASN A 12 29.30 -5.56 25.66
N CYS A 13 28.76 -4.34 25.49
CA CYS A 13 27.62 -3.81 26.22
C CYS A 13 26.34 -4.31 25.55
N GLY A 14 25.26 -4.43 26.32
CA GLY A 14 24.04 -4.97 25.76
C GLY A 14 23.07 -5.52 26.78
N TYR A 15 21.83 -5.69 26.35
CA TYR A 15 20.87 -6.53 27.05
C TYR A 15 21.01 -7.99 26.59
N GLN A 16 21.06 -8.92 27.55
CA GLN A 16 21.07 -10.35 27.27
C GLN A 16 19.83 -10.98 27.91
N MET A 17 19.04 -11.69 27.09
CA MET A 17 17.84 -12.38 27.55
C MET A 17 18.21 -13.64 28.34
N LYS A 18 17.40 -13.94 29.36
CA LYS A 18 17.56 -15.17 30.16
C LYS A 18 17.43 -16.39 29.24
N ASN A 19 18.33 -17.37 29.40
CA ASN A 19 18.41 -18.60 28.58
C ASN A 19 18.80 -18.38 27.11
N GLN A 20 19.42 -17.25 26.78
CA GLN A 20 19.91 -16.98 25.42
C GLN A 20 21.34 -16.46 25.42
N ASN A 21 22.13 -16.95 24.47
CA ASN A 21 23.53 -16.53 24.27
C ASN A 21 23.64 -15.31 23.35
N VAL A 22 22.52 -14.69 22.97
CA VAL A 22 22.50 -13.51 22.11
C VAL A 22 22.42 -12.25 22.95
N LYS A 23 23.40 -11.37 22.80
CA LYS A 23 23.42 -10.03 23.36
C LYS A 23 22.97 -9.02 22.31
N VAL A 24 22.01 -8.17 22.68
CA VAL A 24 21.50 -7.07 21.86
C VAL A 24 22.03 -5.76 22.42
N SER A 25 22.90 -5.10 21.65
CA SER A 25 23.53 -3.82 21.97
C SER A 25 22.73 -2.64 21.40
N ASN A 26 22.36 -2.70 20.12
CA ASN A 26 21.68 -1.63 19.43
C ASN A 26 20.75 -2.10 18.32
N LEU A 27 19.81 -1.23 17.95
CA LEU A 27 19.02 -1.28 16.73
C LEU A 27 19.24 0.03 15.97
N LEU A 28 19.62 -0.06 14.71
CA LEU A 28 19.91 1.08 13.87
C LEU A 28 19.12 0.95 12.57
N TYR A 29 18.26 1.92 12.30
CA TYR A 29 17.48 1.98 11.07
C TYR A 29 17.43 3.41 10.56
N MET A 30 17.98 3.64 9.37
CA MET A 30 18.11 4.97 8.77
C MET A 30 18.76 5.95 9.74
N ASP A 31 18.06 6.97 10.21
CA ASP A 31 18.49 8.01 11.15
C ASP A 31 18.21 7.66 12.62
N ASN A 32 17.47 6.58 12.90
CA ASN A 32 17.06 6.21 14.25
C ASN A 32 18.01 5.16 14.85
N LEU A 33 18.60 5.50 16.00
CA LEU A 33 19.45 4.61 16.81
C LEU A 33 18.80 4.36 18.17
N LYS A 34 18.65 3.09 18.52
CA LYS A 34 18.26 2.61 19.85
C LYS A 34 19.39 1.79 20.45
N ILE A 35 19.77 2.09 21.68
CA ILE A 35 20.80 1.36 22.42
C ILE A 35 20.22 0.65 23.64
N PHE A 36 20.85 -0.45 24.04
CA PHE A 36 20.42 -1.31 25.12
C PHE A 36 21.61 -1.58 26.03
N GLY A 37 21.57 -1.09 27.27
CA GLY A 37 22.58 -1.43 28.28
C GLY A 37 21.97 -2.28 29.39
N LYS A 38 22.73 -3.21 29.96
CA LYS A 38 22.25 -3.97 31.15
C LYS A 38 22.10 -3.09 32.39
N ASN A 39 22.82 -1.98 32.43
CA ASN A 39 22.82 -1.00 33.51
C ASN A 39 23.24 0.38 32.97
N GLU A 40 23.16 1.40 33.83
CA GLU A 40 23.48 2.78 33.45
C GLU A 40 24.96 2.97 33.05
N GLN A 41 25.86 2.17 33.61
CA GLN A 41 27.29 2.27 33.29
C GLN A 41 27.57 1.82 31.85
N GLU A 42 26.93 0.75 31.38
CA GLU A 42 27.01 0.32 29.98
C GLU A 42 26.40 1.36 29.03
N GLN A 43 25.22 1.88 29.36
CA GLN A 43 24.58 2.94 28.57
C GLN A 43 25.48 4.18 28.43
N ARG A 44 26.22 4.56 29.49
CA ARG A 44 27.18 5.67 29.43
C ARG A 44 28.37 5.38 28.50
N LYS A 45 28.87 4.14 28.49
CA LYS A 45 29.95 3.73 27.57
C LYS A 45 29.49 3.78 26.11
N GLU A 46 28.29 3.25 25.84
CA GLU A 46 27.67 3.28 24.50
C GLU A 46 27.47 4.72 24.02
N MET A 47 26.90 5.59 24.86
CA MET A 47 26.71 7.00 24.52
C MET A 47 28.02 7.73 24.26
N LYS A 48 29.07 7.46 25.05
CA LYS A 48 30.39 8.07 24.83
C LYS A 48 30.97 7.66 23.47
N LEU A 49 30.86 6.38 23.10
CA LEU A 49 31.28 5.90 21.79
C LEU A 49 30.49 6.58 20.66
N ILE A 50 29.17 6.68 20.80
CA ILE A 50 28.30 7.34 19.81
C ILE A 50 28.68 8.81 19.64
N GLN A 51 28.99 9.52 20.72
CA GLN A 51 29.44 10.91 20.66
C GLN A 51 30.75 11.06 19.88
N THR A 52 31.77 10.24 20.23
CA THR A 52 33.05 10.24 19.53
C THR A 52 32.85 9.94 18.05
N TYR A 53 32.15 8.84 17.74
CA TYR A 53 31.88 8.45 16.36
C TYR A 53 31.13 9.53 15.59
N SER A 54 30.10 10.13 16.18
CA SER A 54 29.30 11.19 15.51
C SER A 54 30.14 12.44 15.25
N THR A 55 31.03 12.80 16.20
CA THR A 55 31.96 13.93 16.04
C THR A 55 32.94 13.67 14.89
N ASP A 56 33.52 12.47 14.82
CA ASP A 56 34.50 12.09 13.81
C ASP A 56 33.93 12.16 12.38
N ILE A 57 32.63 11.87 12.22
CA ILE A 57 31.94 11.94 10.92
C ILE A 57 31.17 13.24 10.71
N ALA A 58 31.35 14.24 11.58
CA ALA A 58 30.63 15.52 11.56
C ALA A 58 29.09 15.38 11.50
N MET A 59 28.53 14.41 12.22
CA MET A 59 27.09 14.17 12.32
C MET A 59 26.52 14.77 13.61
N GLU A 60 25.48 15.58 13.47
CA GLU A 60 24.78 16.18 14.60
C GLU A 60 23.70 15.24 15.17
N MET A 61 23.63 15.12 16.50
CA MET A 61 22.60 14.33 17.17
C MET A 61 21.40 15.19 17.57
N GLY A 62 20.20 14.76 17.17
CA GLY A 62 18.95 15.37 17.59
C GLY A 62 18.55 15.02 19.03
N LEU A 63 19.37 15.34 20.03
CA LEU A 63 19.20 14.93 21.44
C LEU A 63 17.84 15.30 22.05
N LYS A 64 17.22 16.39 21.58
CA LYS A 64 15.88 16.83 22.01
C LYS A 64 14.77 15.81 21.68
N LYS A 65 15.00 14.93 20.69
CA LYS A 65 14.09 13.86 20.28
C LYS A 65 14.39 12.52 20.95
N CYS A 66 15.52 12.43 21.66
CA CYS A 66 15.91 11.20 22.36
C CYS A 66 15.17 11.07 23.70
N ALA A 67 14.90 9.83 24.09
CA ALA A 67 14.32 9.52 25.39
C ALA A 67 14.99 8.28 25.99
N LYS A 68 15.06 8.23 27.32
CA LYS A 68 15.54 7.07 28.08
C LYS A 68 14.36 6.37 28.75
N VAL A 69 14.40 5.04 28.80
CA VAL A 69 13.54 4.22 29.64
C VAL A 69 14.37 3.15 30.35
N THR A 70 14.02 2.85 31.61
CA THR A 70 14.68 1.81 32.41
C THR A 70 13.67 0.74 32.81
N PHE A 71 14.06 -0.52 32.65
CA PHE A 71 13.27 -1.68 33.08
C PHE A 71 14.04 -2.51 34.11
N LYS A 72 13.36 -2.97 35.16
CA LYS A 72 13.88 -3.95 36.14
C LYS A 72 12.89 -5.10 36.23
N ARG A 73 13.37 -6.33 35.99
CA ARG A 73 12.55 -7.56 36.05
C ARG A 73 11.26 -7.48 35.20
N GLY A 74 11.32 -6.82 34.05
CA GLY A 74 10.18 -6.65 33.15
C GLY A 74 9.28 -5.45 33.48
N GLU A 75 9.47 -4.80 34.62
CA GLU A 75 8.69 -3.63 35.00
C GLU A 75 9.44 -2.33 34.70
N ARG A 76 8.73 -1.33 34.18
CA ARG A 76 9.27 0.02 33.99
C ARG A 76 9.50 0.65 35.35
N VAL A 77 10.67 1.23 35.56
CA VAL A 77 11.01 1.93 36.81
C VAL A 77 11.45 3.35 36.51
N LYS A 78 11.11 4.29 37.41
CA LYS A 78 11.64 5.65 37.35
C LYS A 78 13.16 5.66 37.50
N SER A 79 13.81 6.48 36.70
CA SER A 79 15.26 6.60 36.63
C SER A 79 15.64 8.02 36.22
N LYS A 80 16.87 8.44 36.55
CA LYS A 80 17.36 9.73 36.06
C LYS A 80 17.62 9.63 34.55
N GLY A 81 17.44 10.75 33.86
CA GLY A 81 17.91 10.92 32.48
C GLY A 81 19.40 10.64 32.33
N ILE A 82 19.88 10.52 31.10
CA ILE A 82 21.31 10.33 30.82
C ILE A 82 21.93 11.66 30.41
N LYS A 83 22.99 12.04 31.13
CA LYS A 83 23.85 13.15 30.72
C LYS A 83 24.69 12.73 29.51
N VAL A 84 24.76 13.61 28.53
CA VAL A 84 25.48 13.48 27.26
C VAL A 84 26.45 14.65 27.20
N GLY A 85 27.75 14.41 27.42
CA GLY A 85 28.73 15.48 27.60
C GLY A 85 28.52 16.28 28.90
N ASP A 86 28.91 17.57 28.88
CA ASP A 86 28.94 18.41 30.08
C ASP A 86 27.59 19.06 30.42
N SER A 87 26.73 19.31 29.42
CA SER A 87 25.47 20.06 29.59
C SER A 87 24.20 19.34 29.16
N ASP A 88 24.26 18.44 28.17
CA ASP A 88 23.03 17.92 27.55
C ASP A 88 22.45 16.74 28.34
N LEU A 89 21.12 16.71 28.45
CA LEU A 89 20.38 15.70 29.19
C LEU A 89 19.32 15.06 28.30
N ILE A 90 19.48 13.77 28.03
CA ILE A 90 18.39 12.94 27.51
C ILE A 90 17.44 12.66 28.66
N LYS A 91 16.21 13.17 28.55
CA LYS A 91 15.18 13.03 29.59
C LYS A 91 14.68 11.58 29.64
N GLU A 92 14.25 11.18 30.84
CA GLU A 92 13.45 9.97 30.98
C GLU A 92 12.07 10.22 30.34
N LEU A 93 11.56 9.21 29.62
CA LEU A 93 10.21 9.23 29.09
C LEU A 93 9.20 9.27 30.27
N GLY A 94 8.19 10.12 30.23
CA GLY A 94 7.17 10.23 31.30
C GLY A 94 6.32 8.97 31.47
N GLU A 95 5.70 8.75 32.64
CA GLU A 95 4.89 7.54 32.94
C GLU A 95 3.77 7.30 31.92
N ASN A 96 3.11 8.37 31.48
CA ASN A 96 2.04 8.33 30.48
C ASN A 96 2.52 8.67 29.06
N GLU A 97 3.81 8.93 28.88
CA GLU A 97 4.38 9.21 27.57
C GLU A 97 4.79 7.91 26.89
N THR A 98 4.64 7.89 25.56
CA THR A 98 5.07 6.78 24.72
C THR A 98 6.03 7.28 23.66
N TYR A 99 7.08 6.52 23.41
CA TYR A 99 8.03 6.83 22.35
C TYR A 99 7.41 6.47 20.99
N LYS A 100 7.57 7.33 19.98
CA LYS A 100 7.11 7.04 18.62
C LYS A 100 8.28 6.60 17.77
N TYR A 101 8.32 5.32 17.41
CA TYR A 101 9.28 4.78 16.46
C TYR A 101 8.61 4.61 15.10
N LEU A 102 9.14 5.26 14.06
CA LEU A 102 8.56 5.28 12.70
C LEU A 102 7.06 5.66 12.68
N GLY A 103 6.64 6.58 13.55
CA GLY A 103 5.25 7.03 13.66
C GLY A 103 4.29 6.05 14.36
N ILE A 104 4.81 4.97 14.94
CA ILE A 104 4.06 3.99 15.74
C ILE A 104 4.48 4.11 17.20
N ASN A 105 3.49 4.12 18.09
CA ASN A 105 3.71 4.11 19.53
C ASN A 105 4.41 2.81 19.95
N GLU A 106 5.57 2.92 20.59
CA GLU A 106 6.35 1.80 21.08
C GLU A 106 5.90 1.44 22.51
N THR A 107 5.06 0.41 22.62
CA THR A 107 4.53 -0.12 23.89
C THR A 107 4.90 -1.60 24.07
N TRP A 108 4.47 -2.25 25.17
CA TRP A 108 4.58 -3.71 25.40
C TRP A 108 3.68 -4.50 24.43
N GLY A 109 3.95 -4.37 23.13
CA GLY A 109 3.08 -4.79 22.03
C GLY A 109 2.53 -3.60 21.25
N ILE A 110 1.82 -3.89 20.16
CA ILE A 110 1.11 -2.89 19.36
C ILE A 110 -0.34 -2.84 19.86
N ASP A 111 -0.85 -1.65 20.21
CA ASP A 111 -2.28 -1.45 20.41
C ASP A 111 -3.01 -1.64 19.07
N LYS A 112 -3.43 -2.89 18.84
CA LYS A 112 -4.08 -3.32 17.59
C LYS A 112 -5.35 -2.52 17.33
N THR A 113 -6.07 -2.12 18.37
CA THR A 113 -7.33 -1.37 18.24
C THR A 113 -7.04 0.05 17.78
N GLN A 114 -6.15 0.76 18.48
CA GLN A 114 -5.77 2.12 18.11
C GLN A 114 -5.18 2.20 16.69
N VAL A 115 -4.31 1.25 16.33
CA VAL A 115 -3.72 1.21 14.97
C VAL A 115 -4.80 0.94 13.91
N LYS A 116 -5.72 0.00 14.14
CA LYS A 116 -6.83 -0.28 13.23
C LYS A 116 -7.73 0.94 13.05
N ASP A 117 -8.06 1.64 14.14
CA ASP A 117 -8.93 2.81 14.08
C ASP A 117 -8.26 4.00 13.40
N ARG A 118 -6.96 4.20 13.62
CA ARG A 118 -6.16 5.17 12.86
C ARG A 118 -6.19 4.86 11.36
N LEU A 119 -5.83 3.64 10.97
CA LEU A 119 -5.79 3.23 9.56
C LEU A 119 -7.16 3.35 8.88
N ARG A 120 -8.24 2.97 9.58
CA ARG A 120 -9.62 3.14 9.08
C ARG A 120 -9.96 4.62 8.83
N ARG A 121 -9.56 5.52 9.73
CA ARG A 121 -9.77 6.97 9.56
C ARG A 121 -8.99 7.51 8.37
N GLU A 122 -7.71 7.17 8.26
CA GLU A 122 -6.86 7.58 7.13
C GLU A 122 -7.44 7.07 5.80
N TYR A 123 -7.89 5.81 5.73
CA TYR A 123 -8.54 5.25 4.53
C TYR A 123 -9.82 5.98 4.13
N ARG A 124 -10.67 6.31 5.11
CA ARG A 124 -11.89 7.08 4.86
C ARG A 124 -11.55 8.49 4.39
N GLN A 125 -10.53 9.12 4.99
CA GLN A 125 -10.08 10.45 4.61
C GLN A 125 -9.53 10.46 3.19
N THR A 126 -8.69 9.50 2.79
CA THR A 126 -8.19 9.38 1.42
C THR A 126 -9.32 9.28 0.42
N ARG A 127 -10.31 8.41 0.64
CA ARG A 127 -11.48 8.29 -0.25
C ARG A 127 -12.30 9.58 -0.29
N LYS A 128 -12.51 10.23 0.85
CA LYS A 128 -13.22 11.51 0.92
C LYS A 128 -12.50 12.58 0.10
N MET A 129 -11.16 12.67 0.21
CA MET A 129 -10.36 13.60 -0.59
C MET A 129 -10.49 13.30 -2.08
N LEU A 130 -10.34 12.05 -2.50
CA LEU A 130 -10.50 11.67 -3.91
C LEU A 130 -11.86 12.09 -4.46
N THR A 131 -12.94 11.89 -3.70
CA THR A 131 -14.27 12.33 -4.10
C THR A 131 -14.42 13.85 -4.10
N THR A 132 -13.92 14.56 -3.07
CA THR A 132 -13.97 16.02 -2.98
C THR A 132 -13.24 16.68 -4.14
N TYR A 133 -12.09 16.14 -4.54
CA TYR A 133 -11.29 16.62 -5.67
C TYR A 133 -11.71 15.99 -7.01
N LYS A 134 -12.87 15.32 -7.07
CA LYS A 134 -13.43 14.70 -8.29
C LYS A 134 -12.52 13.64 -8.94
N MET A 135 -11.53 13.12 -8.24
CA MET A 135 -10.63 12.05 -8.68
C MET A 135 -11.24 10.65 -8.48
N HIS A 136 -12.37 10.55 -7.78
CA HIS A 136 -13.19 9.35 -7.72
C HIS A 136 -14.67 9.69 -7.64
N HIS A 137 -15.46 9.14 -8.57
CA HIS A 137 -16.90 9.37 -8.60
C HIS A 137 -17.57 8.65 -7.40
N PRO A 138 -18.48 9.31 -6.65
CA PRO A 138 -19.04 8.75 -5.42
C PRO A 138 -19.73 7.38 -5.57
N LYS A 139 -20.18 7.06 -6.78
CA LYS A 139 -20.88 5.81 -7.10
C LYS A 139 -20.01 4.80 -7.84
N ALA A 140 -18.80 5.18 -8.27
CA ALA A 140 -17.88 4.28 -8.94
C ALA A 140 -17.39 3.18 -8.00
N ASP A 141 -16.85 2.11 -8.58
CA ASP A 141 -16.49 0.95 -7.80
C ASP A 141 -15.26 1.18 -6.91
N VAL A 142 -15.39 0.84 -5.62
CA VAL A 142 -14.30 1.02 -4.66
C VAL A 142 -13.18 0.00 -4.86
N ASP A 143 -13.46 -1.22 -5.35
CA ASP A 143 -12.39 -2.20 -5.59
C ASP A 143 -11.52 -1.76 -6.78
N ARG A 144 -12.12 -1.07 -7.77
CA ARG A 144 -11.42 -0.49 -8.91
C ARG A 144 -10.40 0.59 -8.53
N LEU A 145 -10.53 1.26 -7.37
CA LEU A 145 -9.48 2.12 -6.83
C LEU A 145 -8.17 1.36 -6.59
N TYR A 146 -8.28 0.10 -6.17
CA TYR A 146 -7.14 -0.74 -5.78
C TYR A 146 -6.72 -1.74 -6.86
N THR A 147 -7.57 -1.96 -7.88
CA THR A 147 -7.18 -2.69 -9.09
C THR A 147 -6.02 -1.99 -9.79
N SER A 148 -5.10 -2.77 -10.34
CA SER A 148 -3.91 -2.24 -10.99
C SER A 148 -4.26 -1.41 -12.25
N ARG A 149 -3.41 -0.44 -12.61
CA ARG A 149 -3.61 0.37 -13.84
C ARG A 149 -3.56 -0.45 -15.13
N LYS A 150 -2.77 -1.53 -15.17
CA LYS A 150 -2.72 -2.46 -16.31
C LYS A 150 -4.00 -3.30 -16.46
N ASP A 151 -4.82 -3.37 -15.40
CA ASP A 151 -6.06 -4.12 -15.36
C ASP A 151 -7.30 -3.21 -15.31
N GLY A 152 -7.15 -1.90 -15.54
CA GLY A 152 -8.28 -0.97 -15.64
C GLY A 152 -8.66 -0.22 -14.37
N GLY A 153 -7.88 -0.33 -13.29
CA GLY A 153 -8.09 0.41 -12.05
C GLY A 153 -7.19 1.63 -11.88
N HIS A 154 -7.28 2.27 -10.72
CA HIS A 154 -6.46 3.44 -10.37
C HIS A 154 -5.07 3.08 -9.80
N GLY A 155 -4.87 1.84 -9.37
CA GLY A 155 -3.60 1.32 -8.87
C GLY A 155 -3.23 1.78 -7.45
N LEU A 156 -4.20 2.20 -6.64
CA LEU A 156 -3.93 2.54 -5.24
C LEU A 156 -3.61 1.27 -4.44
N MET A 157 -2.69 1.39 -3.47
CA MET A 157 -2.40 0.29 -2.58
C MET A 157 -3.49 0.17 -1.51
N GLN A 158 -4.01 -1.04 -1.28
CA GLN A 158 -4.94 -1.33 -0.18
C GLN A 158 -4.16 -1.83 1.07
N VAL A 159 -4.39 -1.22 2.23
CA VAL A 159 -3.60 -1.45 3.46
C VAL A 159 -3.81 -2.84 4.01
N VAL A 160 -5.04 -3.37 3.93
CA VAL A 160 -5.34 -4.75 4.35
C VAL A 160 -4.49 -5.73 3.55
N GLU A 161 -4.34 -5.48 2.26
CA GLU A 161 -3.59 -6.32 1.35
C GLU A 161 -2.08 -6.14 1.50
N ALA A 162 -1.62 -4.90 1.72
CA ALA A 162 -0.23 -4.64 2.09
C ALA A 162 0.14 -5.33 3.42
N TYR A 163 -0.78 -5.35 4.39
CA TYR A 163 -0.62 -6.07 5.65
C TYR A 163 -0.51 -7.58 5.44
N LYS A 164 -1.42 -8.17 4.66
CA LYS A 164 -1.39 -9.61 4.33
C LYS A 164 -0.07 -10.00 3.67
N ALA A 165 0.34 -9.25 2.65
CA ALA A 165 1.62 -9.47 1.98
C ALA A 165 2.81 -9.32 2.94
N ALA A 166 2.79 -8.31 3.82
CA ALA A 166 3.86 -8.09 4.79
C ALA A 166 3.98 -9.24 5.81
N VAL A 167 2.85 -9.76 6.32
CA VAL A 167 2.85 -10.89 7.26
C VAL A 167 3.40 -12.16 6.60
N ILE A 168 2.94 -12.47 5.40
CA ILE A 168 3.43 -13.62 4.64
C ILE A 168 4.94 -13.48 4.37
N ASN A 169 5.37 -12.32 3.87
CA ASN A 169 6.79 -12.06 3.59
C ASN A 169 7.67 -12.11 4.83
N LEU A 170 7.19 -11.58 5.97
CA LEU A 170 7.90 -11.67 7.24
C LEU A 170 8.06 -13.12 7.68
N SER A 171 7.00 -13.93 7.55
CA SER A 171 7.07 -15.36 7.84
C SER A 171 8.13 -16.06 7.00
N TYR A 172 8.15 -15.82 5.68
CA TYR A 172 9.18 -16.37 4.79
C TYR A 172 10.59 -15.92 5.17
N TYR A 173 10.76 -14.63 5.47
CA TYR A 173 12.05 -14.07 5.88
C TYR A 173 12.56 -14.75 7.15
N LEU A 174 11.70 -14.90 8.16
CA LEU A 174 12.06 -15.59 9.38
C LEU A 174 12.45 -17.05 9.06
N HIS A 175 11.67 -17.79 8.29
CA HIS A 175 11.92 -19.21 8.08
C HIS A 175 13.05 -19.57 7.10
N ARG A 176 13.38 -18.70 6.14
CA ARG A 176 14.44 -18.97 5.12
C ARG A 176 15.80 -18.42 5.50
N LYS A 177 15.87 -17.39 6.34
CA LYS A 177 17.15 -16.79 6.70
C LYS A 177 17.79 -17.57 7.84
N ASP A 178 18.80 -18.35 7.49
CA ASP A 178 19.63 -19.08 8.43
C ASP A 178 20.83 -18.23 8.87
N ASN A 179 21.38 -18.52 10.06
CA ASN A 179 22.58 -17.90 10.64
C ASN A 179 22.50 -16.41 11.01
N ASP A 180 21.30 -15.83 11.13
CA ASP A 180 21.11 -14.48 11.69
C ASP A 180 20.66 -14.57 13.16
N LYS A 181 21.54 -14.14 14.07
CA LYS A 181 21.32 -14.18 15.53
C LYS A 181 20.03 -13.48 15.98
N TYR A 182 19.59 -12.43 15.27
CA TYR A 182 18.36 -11.71 15.59
C TYR A 182 17.13 -12.43 15.05
N VAL A 183 17.25 -13.08 13.89
CA VAL A 183 16.17 -13.93 13.35
C VAL A 183 15.93 -15.14 14.26
N GLU A 184 16.99 -15.80 14.73
CA GLU A 184 16.87 -16.90 15.70
C GLU A 184 16.22 -16.46 17.00
N LEU A 185 16.58 -15.26 17.48
CA LEU A 185 15.96 -14.63 18.64
C LEU A 185 14.46 -14.42 18.43
N ILE A 186 14.08 -13.80 17.30
CA ILE A 186 12.68 -13.52 16.98
C ILE A 186 11.89 -14.83 16.83
N LYS A 187 12.44 -15.88 16.20
CA LYS A 187 11.80 -17.19 16.09
C LYS A 187 11.43 -17.77 17.46
N LYS A 188 12.33 -17.70 18.44
CA LYS A 188 12.09 -18.19 19.80
C LYS A 188 11.02 -17.36 20.52
N ILE A 189 11.14 -16.02 20.44
CA ILE A 189 10.13 -15.11 21.04
C ILE A 189 8.75 -15.34 20.41
N ASP A 190 8.67 -15.50 19.09
CA ASP A 190 7.43 -15.72 18.36
C ASP A 190 6.73 -17.03 18.75
N GLN A 191 7.52 -18.06 19.09
CA GLN A 191 7.02 -19.32 19.65
C GLN A 191 6.49 -19.18 21.07
N ASP A 192 7.14 -18.34 21.89
CA ASP A 192 6.81 -18.14 23.31
C ASP A 192 5.73 -17.06 23.56
N LEU A 193 5.17 -16.45 22.51
CA LEU A 193 4.19 -15.37 22.64
C LEU A 193 2.92 -15.83 23.38
N PRO A 194 2.54 -15.19 24.52
CA PRO A 194 1.42 -15.62 25.37
C PRO A 194 0.04 -15.55 24.69
N THR A 195 -0.08 -14.83 23.56
CA THR A 195 -1.32 -14.70 22.79
C THR A 195 -1.56 -15.78 21.72
N GLY A 196 -0.71 -16.82 21.63
CA GLY A 196 -1.03 -18.06 20.91
C GLY A 196 -1.19 -17.98 19.38
N GLN A 197 -0.67 -16.92 18.76
CA GLN A 197 -0.61 -16.81 17.30
C GLN A 197 0.79 -16.42 16.83
N PRO A 198 1.71 -17.39 16.73
CA PRO A 198 2.98 -17.19 16.06
C PRO A 198 2.78 -16.60 14.67
N THR A 199 3.75 -15.80 14.21
CA THR A 199 3.74 -15.17 12.88
C THR A 199 3.42 -16.19 11.78
N MET A 200 3.96 -17.42 11.89
CA MET A 200 3.69 -18.52 10.97
C MET A 200 2.21 -18.94 10.93
N LYS A 201 1.54 -18.99 12.10
CA LYS A 201 0.12 -19.36 12.17
C LYS A 201 -0.78 -18.32 11.50
N ILE A 202 -0.46 -17.03 11.69
CA ILE A 202 -1.18 -15.94 11.03
C ILE A 202 -0.91 -15.99 9.53
N ALA A 203 0.36 -16.17 9.12
CA ALA A 203 0.73 -16.28 7.73
C ALA A 203 0.02 -17.47 7.04
N ASN A 204 -0.05 -18.65 7.66
CA ASN A 204 -0.76 -19.81 7.11
C ASN A 204 -2.24 -19.52 6.88
N LYS A 205 -2.92 -18.93 7.87
CA LYS A 205 -4.32 -18.54 7.72
C LYS A 205 -4.53 -17.56 6.56
N ILE A 206 -3.64 -16.56 6.45
CA ILE A 206 -3.72 -15.58 5.35
C ILE A 206 -3.41 -16.25 4.01
N SER A 207 -2.44 -17.17 3.95
CA SER A 207 -2.10 -17.94 2.75
C SER A 207 -3.27 -18.80 2.28
N GLU A 208 -3.99 -19.45 3.21
CA GLU A 208 -5.23 -20.18 2.93
C GLU A 208 -6.32 -19.25 2.37
N GLU A 209 -6.55 -18.08 3.00
CA GLU A 209 -7.50 -17.07 2.53
C GLU A 209 -7.17 -16.56 1.11
N ILE A 210 -5.89 -16.41 0.78
CA ILE A 210 -5.42 -15.96 -0.54
C ILE A 210 -5.26 -17.14 -1.52
N GLN A 211 -5.48 -18.37 -1.05
CA GLN A 211 -5.30 -19.62 -1.80
C GLN A 211 -3.88 -19.80 -2.34
N ILE A 212 -2.85 -19.30 -1.66
CA ILE A 212 -1.45 -19.47 -2.09
C ILE A 212 -1.01 -20.91 -1.77
N GLU A 213 -0.79 -21.73 -2.80
CA GLU A 213 -0.22 -23.06 -2.63
C GLU A 213 1.23 -22.98 -2.12
N GLU A 214 1.54 -23.84 -1.15
CA GLU A 214 2.87 -23.94 -0.58
C GLU A 214 3.87 -24.62 -1.54
N ARG A 215 5.09 -24.07 -1.53
CA ARG A 215 6.39 -24.75 -1.73
C ARG A 215 6.82 -25.15 -3.16
N GLY A 216 7.65 -24.28 -3.72
CA GLY A 216 8.76 -24.66 -4.59
C GLY A 216 10.05 -23.96 -4.13
N ASN A 217 11.21 -24.39 -4.67
CA ASN A 217 12.53 -23.74 -4.51
C ASN A 217 12.61 -22.37 -5.22
N GLU A 218 11.56 -21.55 -5.13
CA GLU A 218 11.50 -20.21 -5.75
C GLU A 218 12.32 -19.20 -4.93
N THR A 219 12.98 -18.25 -5.62
CA THR A 219 13.70 -17.13 -4.99
C THR A 219 12.76 -16.22 -4.18
N GLU A 220 13.30 -15.49 -3.20
CA GLU A 220 12.52 -14.57 -2.35
C GLU A 220 11.73 -13.53 -3.17
N GLU A 221 12.35 -13.00 -4.22
CA GLU A 221 11.72 -11.99 -5.11
C GLU A 221 10.56 -12.58 -5.92
N ASN A 222 10.69 -13.82 -6.41
CA ASN A 222 9.62 -14.50 -7.14
C ASN A 222 8.42 -14.76 -6.23
N THR A 223 8.66 -15.19 -4.98
CA THR A 223 7.60 -15.41 -3.99
C THR A 223 6.86 -14.12 -3.65
N LYS A 224 7.56 -13.01 -3.43
CA LYS A 224 6.95 -11.69 -3.18
C LYS A 224 6.03 -11.26 -4.33
N ASN A 225 6.49 -11.40 -5.57
CA ASN A 225 5.72 -11.04 -6.74
C ASN A 225 4.50 -11.95 -6.95
N LYS A 226 4.62 -13.24 -6.66
CA LYS A 226 3.51 -14.20 -6.71
C LYS A 226 2.39 -13.85 -5.73
N ILE A 227 2.73 -13.56 -4.46
CA ILE A 227 1.78 -13.13 -3.43
C ILE A 227 1.06 -11.85 -3.89
N LYS A 228 1.84 -10.86 -4.35
CA LYS A 228 1.32 -9.58 -4.81
C LYS A 228 0.34 -9.74 -5.98
N ASN A 229 0.70 -10.56 -6.98
CA ASN A 229 -0.17 -10.81 -8.14
C ASN A 229 -1.47 -11.48 -7.71
N LYS A 230 -1.41 -12.51 -6.85
CA LYS A 230 -2.61 -13.22 -6.40
C LYS A 230 -3.58 -12.33 -5.62
N ILE A 231 -3.05 -11.47 -4.76
CA ILE A 231 -3.81 -10.41 -4.08
C ILE A 231 -4.50 -9.47 -5.08
N LEU A 232 -3.76 -8.99 -6.08
CA LEU A 232 -4.31 -8.08 -7.10
C LEU A 232 -5.39 -8.75 -7.95
N ASP A 233 -5.22 -10.04 -8.27
CA ASP A 233 -6.22 -10.82 -8.99
C ASP A 233 -7.51 -10.99 -8.19
N GLN A 234 -7.42 -11.24 -6.88
CA GLN A 234 -8.61 -11.30 -6.01
C GLN A 234 -9.39 -9.97 -5.99
N ILE A 235 -8.69 -8.83 -5.90
CA ILE A 235 -9.33 -7.50 -5.95
C ILE A 235 -10.02 -7.30 -7.30
N LYS A 236 -9.32 -7.63 -8.39
CA LYS A 236 -9.86 -7.52 -9.74
C LYS A 236 -11.09 -8.41 -9.92
N ASN A 237 -11.06 -9.66 -9.46
CA ASN A 237 -12.20 -10.57 -9.58
C ASN A 237 -13.42 -10.05 -8.82
N LYS A 238 -13.25 -9.48 -7.62
CA LYS A 238 -14.35 -8.82 -6.89
C LYS A 238 -15.01 -7.70 -7.68
N TRP A 239 -14.24 -6.93 -8.46
CA TRP A 239 -14.79 -5.91 -9.35
C TRP A 239 -15.48 -6.52 -10.57
N VAL A 240 -14.84 -7.49 -11.23
CA VAL A 240 -15.34 -8.19 -12.42
C VAL A 240 -16.65 -8.96 -12.16
N GLU A 241 -16.81 -9.53 -10.97
CA GLU A 241 -18.01 -10.31 -10.60
C GLU A 241 -19.23 -9.43 -10.32
N LYS A 242 -19.05 -8.12 -10.13
CA LYS A 242 -20.19 -7.22 -9.89
C LYS A 242 -21.07 -7.14 -11.13
N GLN A 243 -22.36 -7.33 -10.94
CA GLN A 243 -23.34 -7.36 -12.02
C GLN A 243 -23.25 -6.13 -12.93
N MET A 244 -23.20 -4.93 -12.34
CA MET A 244 -23.13 -3.66 -13.07
C MET A 244 -21.70 -3.17 -13.32
N HIS A 245 -20.93 -2.87 -12.26
CA HIS A 245 -19.58 -2.32 -12.40
C HIS A 245 -18.61 -3.26 -13.14
N GLY A 246 -18.89 -4.57 -13.12
CA GLY A 246 -18.09 -5.58 -13.81
C GLY A 246 -18.43 -5.76 -15.29
N GLN A 247 -19.42 -5.07 -15.86
CA GLN A 247 -19.77 -5.23 -17.29
C GLN A 247 -18.60 -4.87 -18.19
N TYR A 248 -18.03 -3.68 -17.99
CA TYR A 248 -16.90 -3.20 -18.77
C TYR A 248 -15.67 -4.13 -18.73
N PRO A 249 -15.14 -4.54 -17.56
CA PRO A 249 -13.99 -5.45 -17.54
C PRO A 249 -14.29 -6.88 -17.99
N ARG A 250 -15.57 -7.29 -18.10
CA ARG A 250 -15.96 -8.54 -18.78
C ARG A 250 -15.95 -8.36 -20.29
N ALA A 251 -16.49 -7.25 -20.82
CA ALA A 251 -16.44 -6.94 -22.25
C ALA A 251 -14.99 -6.86 -22.76
N VAL A 252 -14.07 -6.24 -22.01
CA VAL A 252 -12.64 -6.16 -22.37
C VAL A 252 -11.93 -7.53 -22.44
N GLN A 253 -12.55 -8.62 -21.97
CA GLN A 253 -12.00 -9.98 -22.10
C GLN A 253 -12.37 -10.66 -23.42
N GLU A 254 -13.17 -10.01 -24.28
CA GLU A 254 -13.50 -10.53 -25.60
C GLU A 254 -12.26 -10.67 -26.49
N TYR A 255 -12.24 -11.73 -27.31
CA TYR A 255 -11.06 -12.15 -28.07
C TYR A 255 -10.52 -11.10 -29.06
N LEU A 256 -11.37 -10.18 -29.53
CA LEU A 256 -11.00 -9.14 -30.48
C LEU A 256 -10.43 -7.88 -29.81
N ILE A 257 -10.47 -7.80 -28.47
CA ILE A 257 -10.10 -6.59 -27.75
C ILE A 257 -8.67 -6.69 -27.24
N ASP A 258 -7.81 -5.78 -27.70
CA ASP A 258 -6.49 -5.60 -27.12
C ASP A 258 -6.61 -4.89 -25.76
N LYS A 259 -6.52 -5.70 -24.70
CA LYS A 259 -6.60 -5.22 -23.32
C LYS A 259 -5.46 -4.25 -22.96
N GLU A 260 -4.24 -4.48 -23.45
CA GLU A 260 -3.11 -3.61 -23.11
C GLU A 260 -3.31 -2.21 -23.70
N GLN A 261 -3.72 -2.16 -24.97
CA GLN A 261 -4.02 -0.90 -25.64
C GLN A 261 -5.26 -0.21 -25.04
N THR A 262 -6.28 -0.98 -24.65
CA THR A 262 -7.50 -0.48 -23.99
C THR A 262 -7.19 0.28 -22.70
N TYR A 263 -6.25 -0.21 -21.87
CA TYR A 263 -5.87 0.41 -20.60
C TYR A 263 -4.63 1.31 -20.67
N ARG A 264 -4.07 1.52 -21.85
CA ARG A 264 -2.83 2.29 -22.03
C ARG A 264 -2.93 3.71 -21.48
N TRP A 265 -4.09 4.35 -21.62
CA TRP A 265 -4.32 5.71 -21.15
C TRP A 265 -4.20 5.86 -19.63
N LEU A 266 -4.56 4.83 -18.85
CA LEU A 266 -4.39 4.81 -17.40
C LEU A 266 -2.91 4.74 -17.01
N ARG A 267 -2.06 4.11 -17.81
CA ARG A 267 -0.63 3.95 -17.51
C ARG A 267 0.21 5.15 -17.91
N LYS A 268 -0.21 5.88 -18.95
CA LYS A 268 0.55 7.03 -19.49
C LYS A 268 0.44 8.29 -18.62
N GLY A 269 -0.64 8.45 -17.86
CA GLY A 269 -0.83 9.62 -16.98
C GLY A 269 -1.03 10.95 -17.73
N GLU A 270 -1.51 10.89 -18.98
CA GLU A 270 -1.72 12.07 -19.84
C GLU A 270 -3.01 12.85 -19.49
N LEU A 271 -3.89 12.27 -18.66
CA LEU A 271 -5.17 12.88 -18.26
C LEU A 271 -5.13 13.43 -16.84
N LYS A 272 -5.89 14.51 -16.61
CA LYS A 272 -6.18 14.99 -15.26
C LYS A 272 -7.00 13.94 -14.50
N GLY A 273 -6.82 13.87 -13.18
CA GLY A 273 -7.50 12.88 -12.33
C GLY A 273 -9.03 12.97 -12.40
N GLU A 274 -9.57 14.17 -12.56
CA GLU A 274 -11.01 14.41 -12.73
C GLU A 274 -11.54 13.84 -14.05
N THR A 275 -10.75 13.95 -15.12
CA THR A 275 -11.09 13.38 -16.43
C THR A 275 -11.02 11.86 -16.40
N GLU A 276 -9.96 11.29 -15.81
CA GLU A 276 -9.81 9.84 -15.59
C GLU A 276 -11.01 9.29 -14.78
N SER A 277 -11.37 9.97 -13.69
CA SER A 277 -12.51 9.57 -12.86
C SER A 277 -13.85 9.61 -13.59
N LEU A 278 -14.06 10.57 -14.50
CA LEU A 278 -15.31 10.66 -15.26
C LEU A 278 -15.41 9.52 -16.29
N ILE A 279 -14.31 9.20 -16.96
CA ILE A 279 -14.24 8.07 -17.90
C ILE A 279 -14.49 6.76 -17.15
N ILE A 280 -13.86 6.57 -15.99
CA ILE A 280 -14.07 5.39 -15.15
C ILE A 280 -15.53 5.30 -14.67
N ALA A 281 -16.14 6.41 -14.27
CA ALA A 281 -17.55 6.43 -13.87
C ALA A 281 -18.49 6.02 -15.01
N ALA A 282 -18.15 6.39 -16.26
CA ALA A 282 -18.84 5.96 -17.47
C ALA A 282 -18.75 4.44 -17.64
N GLN A 283 -17.53 3.91 -17.57
CA GLN A 283 -17.24 2.47 -17.70
C GLN A 283 -17.88 1.63 -16.57
N ASP A 284 -18.03 2.19 -15.38
CA ASP A 284 -18.72 1.54 -14.27
C ASP A 284 -20.26 1.66 -14.37
N GLU A 285 -20.85 2.28 -15.41
CA GLU A 285 -22.31 2.51 -15.53
C GLU A 285 -22.90 3.33 -14.35
N THR A 286 -22.12 4.31 -13.87
CA THR A 286 -22.50 5.15 -12.71
C THR A 286 -22.84 6.59 -13.09
N ILE A 287 -22.77 6.92 -14.38
CA ILE A 287 -23.24 8.20 -14.91
C ILE A 287 -24.77 8.27 -14.81
N ASN A 288 -25.28 9.48 -14.76
CA ASN A 288 -26.70 9.78 -14.55
C ASN A 288 -27.58 9.48 -15.79
N THR A 289 -27.72 8.20 -16.12
CA THR A 289 -28.62 7.71 -17.16
C THR A 289 -29.97 7.28 -16.59
N ARG A 290 -31.01 7.18 -17.43
CA ARG A 290 -32.32 6.65 -17.01
C ARG A 290 -32.24 5.19 -16.58
N TYR A 291 -31.40 4.37 -17.23
CA TYR A 291 -31.11 3.02 -16.76
C TYR A 291 -30.54 3.03 -15.34
N HIS A 292 -29.53 3.86 -15.09
CA HIS A 292 -28.91 3.97 -13.77
C HIS A 292 -29.93 4.41 -12.70
N LYS A 293 -30.72 5.45 -12.98
CA LYS A 293 -31.76 5.94 -12.07
C LYS A 293 -32.82 4.88 -11.75
N LYS A 294 -33.31 4.14 -12.74
CA LYS A 294 -34.34 3.10 -12.54
C LYS A 294 -33.76 1.87 -11.83
N ASN A 295 -32.67 1.31 -12.36
CA ASN A 295 -32.20 -0.01 -11.96
C ASN A 295 -31.26 0.04 -10.74
N LEU A 296 -30.46 1.10 -10.56
CA LEU A 296 -29.55 1.24 -9.42
C LEU A 296 -30.13 2.12 -8.32
N LEU A 297 -30.70 3.29 -8.65
CA LEU A 297 -31.29 4.18 -7.63
C LEU A 297 -32.74 3.84 -7.29
N LYS A 298 -33.34 2.85 -7.95
CA LYS A 298 -34.73 2.39 -7.74
C LYS A 298 -35.75 3.52 -7.85
N HIS A 299 -35.47 4.54 -8.66
CA HIS A 299 -36.44 5.58 -8.96
C HIS A 299 -37.58 5.01 -9.81
N ASN A 300 -38.80 5.45 -9.53
CA ASN A 300 -39.98 5.07 -10.31
C ASN A 300 -40.05 5.87 -11.62
N ILE A 301 -39.20 5.49 -12.59
CA ILE A 301 -39.14 6.12 -13.92
C ILE A 301 -38.97 5.06 -15.02
N ASN A 302 -39.29 5.46 -16.26
CA ASN A 302 -38.90 4.67 -17.43
C ASN A 302 -37.37 4.70 -17.63
N SER A 303 -36.82 3.58 -18.07
CA SER A 303 -35.39 3.40 -18.37
C SER A 303 -35.03 3.68 -19.83
N LYS A 304 -36.02 3.84 -20.71
CA LYS A 304 -35.78 4.12 -22.14
C LYS A 304 -35.02 5.43 -22.36
N CYS A 305 -34.15 5.45 -23.36
CA CYS A 305 -33.36 6.58 -23.83
C CYS A 305 -34.19 7.85 -23.96
N ARG A 306 -33.69 8.97 -23.42
CA ARG A 306 -34.29 10.30 -23.54
C ARG A 306 -34.36 10.84 -24.97
N LEU A 307 -33.60 10.24 -25.89
CA LEU A 307 -33.44 10.73 -27.26
C LEU A 307 -34.17 9.85 -28.28
N CYS A 308 -33.85 8.55 -28.34
CA CYS A 308 -34.50 7.66 -29.29
C CYS A 308 -35.76 6.98 -28.74
N GLU A 309 -35.95 6.94 -27.42
CA GLU A 309 -37.08 6.29 -26.73
C GLU A 309 -37.25 4.77 -26.98
N GLU A 310 -36.42 4.16 -27.82
CA GLU A 310 -36.51 2.76 -28.25
C GLU A 310 -35.75 1.78 -27.33
N HIS A 311 -34.53 2.15 -26.92
CA HIS A 311 -33.63 1.28 -26.16
C HIS A 311 -33.43 1.77 -24.73
N GLU A 312 -32.90 0.90 -23.86
CA GLU A 312 -32.51 1.27 -22.49
C GLU A 312 -31.39 2.34 -22.54
N GLU A 313 -31.49 3.35 -21.68
CA GLU A 313 -30.48 4.41 -21.63
C GLU A 313 -29.26 3.99 -20.80
N THR A 314 -28.39 3.16 -21.36
CA THR A 314 -27.08 2.84 -20.77
C THR A 314 -26.01 3.82 -21.26
N THR A 315 -24.82 3.77 -20.63
CA THR A 315 -23.69 4.58 -21.09
C THR A 315 -23.22 4.13 -22.47
N GLU A 316 -23.14 2.81 -22.69
CA GLU A 316 -22.85 2.22 -24.00
C GLU A 316 -23.84 2.67 -25.08
N HIS A 317 -25.14 2.64 -24.78
CA HIS A 317 -26.18 3.09 -25.71
C HIS A 317 -25.96 4.54 -26.13
N ILE A 318 -25.72 5.44 -25.17
CA ILE A 318 -25.51 6.87 -25.45
C ILE A 318 -24.25 7.10 -26.30
N ILE A 319 -23.17 6.36 -26.03
CA ILE A 319 -21.88 6.58 -26.68
C ILE A 319 -21.83 5.98 -28.10
N ALA A 320 -22.43 4.81 -28.31
CA ALA A 320 -22.20 4.01 -29.50
C ALA A 320 -23.47 3.59 -30.28
N GLU A 321 -24.64 3.49 -29.64
CA GLU A 321 -25.79 2.80 -30.26
C GLU A 321 -26.99 3.72 -30.54
N CYS A 322 -27.10 4.86 -29.85
CA CYS A 322 -28.27 5.72 -29.97
C CYS A 322 -28.39 6.28 -31.39
N THR A 323 -29.42 5.86 -32.12
CA THR A 323 -29.66 6.19 -33.53
C THR A 323 -29.73 7.70 -33.81
N ILE A 324 -30.17 8.49 -32.82
CA ILE A 324 -30.20 9.96 -32.90
C ILE A 324 -28.79 10.55 -32.81
N LEU A 325 -27.97 10.08 -31.87
CA LEU A 325 -26.59 10.55 -31.68
C LEU A 325 -25.63 9.98 -32.73
N ALA A 326 -25.93 8.78 -33.24
CA ALA A 326 -25.14 8.08 -34.23
C ALA A 326 -24.96 8.91 -35.51
N LYS A 327 -26.04 9.57 -35.96
CA LYS A 327 -26.08 10.36 -37.20
C LYS A 327 -25.16 11.59 -37.21
N HIS A 328 -24.78 12.11 -36.04
CA HIS A 328 -24.01 13.35 -35.95
C HIS A 328 -22.81 13.20 -35.02
N GLU A 329 -23.06 13.03 -33.72
CA GLU A 329 -22.03 13.03 -32.69
C GLU A 329 -21.07 11.83 -32.81
N TYR A 330 -21.60 10.65 -33.12
CA TYR A 330 -20.77 9.46 -33.35
C TYR A 330 -19.91 9.62 -34.60
N ILE A 331 -20.50 9.97 -35.75
CA ILE A 331 -19.75 10.17 -37.00
C ILE A 331 -18.66 11.23 -36.83
N LYS A 332 -18.96 12.32 -36.13
CA LYS A 332 -17.97 13.36 -35.83
C LYS A 332 -16.78 12.82 -35.02
N ARG A 333 -17.04 12.07 -33.93
CA ARG A 333 -15.99 11.43 -33.13
C ARG A 333 -15.20 10.40 -33.95
N HIS A 334 -15.90 9.54 -34.68
CA HIS A 334 -15.30 8.55 -35.57
C HIS A 334 -14.35 9.22 -36.57
N ASN A 335 -14.83 10.23 -37.30
CA ASN A 335 -14.03 10.94 -38.29
C ASN A 335 -12.83 11.66 -37.65
N GLN A 336 -12.98 12.19 -36.44
CA GLN A 336 -11.88 12.81 -35.71
C GLN A 336 -10.79 11.79 -35.33
N VAL A 337 -11.19 10.59 -34.86
CA VAL A 337 -10.26 9.50 -34.55
C VAL A 337 -9.60 8.96 -35.82
N CYS A 338 -10.38 8.74 -36.88
CA CYS A 338 -9.92 8.21 -38.17
C CYS A 338 -9.10 9.21 -38.98
N ARG A 339 -9.13 10.52 -38.67
CA ARG A 339 -8.37 11.55 -39.41
C ARG A 339 -6.87 11.23 -39.48
N ASN A 340 -6.27 10.83 -38.35
CA ASN A 340 -4.84 10.53 -38.29
C ASN A 340 -4.47 9.22 -39.04
N PRO A 341 -5.15 8.08 -38.80
CA PRO A 341 -4.99 6.88 -39.61
C PRO A 341 -5.18 7.14 -41.10
N HIS A 342 -6.26 7.82 -41.49
CA HIS A 342 -6.54 8.17 -42.88
C HIS A 342 -5.40 8.98 -43.50
N TYR A 343 -4.94 10.04 -42.82
CA TYR A 343 -3.81 10.84 -43.29
C TYR A 343 -2.53 10.01 -43.50
N ASN A 344 -2.22 9.12 -42.56
CA ASN A 344 -1.03 8.28 -42.65
C ASN A 344 -1.13 7.26 -43.79
N ILE A 345 -2.28 6.60 -43.95
CA ILE A 345 -2.55 5.67 -45.05
C ILE A 345 -2.44 6.38 -46.39
N CYS A 346 -3.10 7.54 -46.56
CA CYS A 346 -3.00 8.29 -47.81
C CYS A 346 -1.56 8.65 -48.16
N LYS A 347 -0.75 9.08 -47.18
CA LYS A 347 0.68 9.33 -47.41
C LYS A 347 1.45 8.09 -47.84
N GLU A 348 1.19 6.95 -47.22
CA GLU A 348 1.86 5.68 -47.52
C GLU A 348 1.57 5.22 -48.96
N TYR A 349 0.35 5.44 -49.44
CA TYR A 349 -0.07 5.10 -50.80
C TYR A 349 0.13 6.23 -51.82
N GLY A 350 0.80 7.33 -51.46
CA GLY A 350 1.10 8.44 -52.39
C GLY A 350 -0.12 9.28 -52.79
N ILE A 351 -1.21 9.24 -52.01
CA ILE A 351 -2.42 10.03 -52.24
C ILE A 351 -2.20 11.44 -51.67
N GLU A 352 -2.45 12.48 -52.47
CA GLU A 352 -2.36 13.87 -52.01
C GLU A 352 -3.34 14.14 -50.87
N VAL A 353 -2.82 14.72 -49.78
CA VAL A 353 -3.59 15.11 -48.60
C VAL A 353 -3.26 16.55 -48.19
N GLY A 354 -4.27 17.29 -47.77
CA GLY A 354 -4.11 18.66 -47.25
C GLY A 354 -3.21 18.74 -46.00
N LYS A 355 -2.76 19.95 -45.64
CA LYS A 355 -1.95 20.17 -44.43
C LYS A 355 -2.72 19.75 -43.17
N LYS A 356 -1.98 19.20 -42.20
CA LYS A 356 -2.49 18.45 -41.04
C LYS A 356 -3.38 19.28 -40.12
#